data_AF-A0A931YGS3-F1
#
_entry.id   AF-A0A931YGS3-F1
#
_cell.length_a   1.000
_cell.length_b   1.000
_cell.length_c   1.000
_cell.angle_alpha   90.00
_cell.angle_beta   90.00
_cell.angle_gamma   90.00
#
_symmetry.space_group_name_H-M   'P 1'
#
loop_
_entity.id
_entity.type
_entity.pdbx_description
1 polymer ?
#
loop_
_entity_poly.entity_id
_entity_poly.type
_entity_poly.pdbx_seq_one_letter_code
_entity_poly.pdbx_strand_id
1 'polypeptide(L)'
;VVDGLRSMVAGGPWSGEAAATDLVLASGDPVALDAVALGLLRSLGRSELVLAKPVWEHGQLRRAVQLGLGARGPAEVELVAEHLGRDAAPFRRLVDGIRREAGLEG
;
A
#
# COMPACT_ATOMS: atom_id res chain seq x y z
N VAL A 1 12.56 -2.35 -1.73
CA VAL A 1 12.01 -3.39 -0.83
C VAL A 1 11.58 -2.71 0.45
N VAL A 2 10.40 -3.04 0.96
CA VAL A 2 9.84 -2.56 2.22
C VAL A 2 9.57 -3.75 3.12
N ASP A 3 10.05 -3.66 4.35
CA ASP A 3 9.67 -4.56 5.43
C ASP A 3 8.24 -4.20 5.89
N GLY A 4 7.32 -5.14 5.67
CA GLY A 4 5.93 -5.05 6.10
C GLY A 4 5.56 -6.21 7.01
N LEU A 5 6.49 -6.78 7.77
CA LEU A 5 6.16 -7.78 8.78
C LEU A 5 5.28 -7.16 9.88
N ARG A 6 5.58 -5.90 10.23
CA ARG A 6 4.74 -5.06 11.07
C ARG A 6 4.53 -3.71 10.41
N SER A 7 3.29 -3.24 10.42
CA SER A 7 2.92 -1.94 9.86
C SER A 7 2.32 -1.03 10.91
N MET A 8 2.69 0.25 10.88
CA MET A 8 2.09 1.28 11.74
C MET A 8 0.70 1.63 11.21
N VAL A 9 -0.35 1.31 11.98
CA VAL A 9 -1.74 1.41 11.54
C VAL A 9 -2.49 2.58 12.14
N ALA A 10 -2.03 3.18 13.25
CA ALA A 10 -2.69 4.31 13.89
C ALA A 10 -1.69 5.24 14.61
N GLY A 11 -2.04 6.51 14.78
CA GLY A 11 -1.20 7.54 15.40
C GLY A 11 -0.21 8.14 14.40
N GLY A 12 1.02 7.64 14.41
CA GLY A 12 2.07 8.10 13.49
C GLY A 12 3.20 7.08 13.33
N PRO A 13 4.13 7.31 12.40
CA PRO A 13 5.17 6.34 12.05
C PRO A 13 6.20 6.11 13.17
N TRP A 14 6.33 7.04 14.12
CA TRP A 14 7.32 6.99 15.21
C TRP A 14 6.73 6.63 16.58
N SER A 15 5.43 6.87 16.76
CA SER A 15 4.71 6.63 18.01
C SER A 15 3.26 6.31 17.63
N GLY A 16 2.88 5.04 17.71
CA GLY A 16 1.62 4.58 17.20
C GLY A 16 1.39 3.10 17.45
N GLU A 17 0.26 2.62 16.94
CA GLU A 17 -0.06 1.20 17.00
C GLU A 17 0.55 0.47 15.81
N ALA A 18 1.28 -0.61 16.08
CA ALA A 18 1.77 -1.54 15.06
C ALA A 18 0.87 -2.78 15.01
N ALA A 19 0.52 -3.23 13.81
CA ALA A 19 -0.17 -4.49 13.58
C ALA A 19 0.74 -5.44 12.80
N ALA A 20 0.62 -6.75 13.06
CA ALA A 20 1.24 -7.76 12.22
C ALA A 20 0.53 -7.79 10.87
N THR A 21 1.30 -7.58 9.82
CA THR A 21 0.84 -7.61 8.42
C THR A 21 1.49 -8.74 7.65
N ASP A 22 2.67 -9.21 8.08
CA ASP A 22 3.37 -10.40 7.58
C ASP A 22 3.64 -10.34 6.06
N LEU A 23 4.02 -9.17 5.56
CA LEU A 23 4.30 -8.92 4.15
C LEU A 23 5.76 -8.52 3.90
N VAL A 24 6.24 -8.85 2.71
CA VAL A 24 7.39 -8.18 2.09
C VAL A 24 6.90 -7.54 0.81
N LEU A 25 7.14 -6.25 0.63
CA LEU A 25 6.79 -5.53 -0.59
C LEU A 25 8.05 -5.19 -1.37
N ALA A 26 8.04 -5.42 -2.69
CA ALA A 26 9.18 -5.14 -3.54
C ALA A 26 8.73 -4.60 -4.90
N SER A 27 9.45 -3.61 -5.40
CA SER A 27 9.30 -3.04 -6.74
C SER A 27 10.61 -2.38 -7.14
N GLY A 28 10.87 -2.31 -8.44
CA GLY A 28 11.90 -1.44 -9.04
C GLY A 28 11.44 0.02 -9.17
N ASP A 29 10.15 0.28 -8.98
CA ASP A 29 9.54 1.60 -9.01
C ASP A 29 9.10 2.01 -7.58
N PRO A 30 9.76 3.01 -6.97
CA PRO A 30 9.40 3.52 -5.64
C PRO A 30 7.99 4.10 -5.55
N VAL A 31 7.47 4.69 -6.63
CA VAL A 31 6.14 5.32 -6.65
C VAL A 31 5.05 4.25 -6.66
N ALA A 32 5.24 3.20 -7.46
CA ALA A 32 4.38 2.02 -7.42
C ALA A 32 4.39 1.36 -6.04
N LEU A 33 5.58 1.25 -5.41
CA LEU A 33 5.72 0.68 -4.07
C LEU A 33 4.98 1.49 -3.01
N ASP A 34 5.11 2.83 -3.05
CA ASP A 34 4.41 3.73 -2.13
C ASP A 34 2.88 3.69 -2.35
N ALA A 35 2.41 3.60 -3.59
CA ALA A 35 0.98 3.47 -3.89
C ALA A 35 0.39 2.17 -3.28
N VAL A 36 1.08 1.04 -3.43
CA VAL A 36 0.69 -0.25 -2.84
C VAL A 36 0.76 -0.20 -1.30
N ALA A 37 1.80 0.39 -0.73
CA ALA A 37 1.94 0.52 0.72
C ALA A 37 0.84 1.41 1.33
N LEU A 38 0.46 2.51 0.66
CA LEU A 38 -0.70 3.31 1.07
C LEU A 38 -2.00 2.53 0.95
N GLY A 39 -2.19 1.75 -0.12
CA GLY A 39 -3.32 0.85 -0.28
C GLY A 39 -3.44 -0.15 0.89
N LEU A 40 -2.31 -0.73 1.32
CA LEU A 40 -2.24 -1.57 2.52
C LEU A 40 -2.72 -0.83 3.77
N LEU A 41 -2.15 0.33 4.07
CA LEU A 41 -2.52 1.09 5.26
C LEU A 41 -4.00 1.50 5.26
N ARG A 42 -4.53 1.89 4.10
CA ARG A 42 -5.97 2.18 3.93
C ARG A 42 -6.85 0.95 4.11
N SER A 43 -6.43 -0.20 3.59
CA SER A 43 -7.19 -1.46 3.69
C SER A 43 -7.37 -1.92 5.14
N LEU A 44 -6.44 -1.53 6.03
CA LEU A 44 -6.52 -1.78 7.46
C LEU A 44 -7.48 -0.80 8.16
N GLY A 45 -7.67 0.41 7.62
CA GLY A 45 -8.73 1.33 8.02
C GLY A 45 -8.51 2.04 9.36
N ARG A 46 -7.29 2.12 9.87
CA ARG A 46 -7.01 2.60 11.26
C ARG A 46 -6.26 3.92 11.35
N SER A 47 -5.81 4.49 10.22
CA SER A 47 -5.02 5.73 10.19
C SER A 47 -5.80 6.86 9.50
N GLU A 48 -6.30 7.82 10.29
CA GLU A 48 -7.03 8.98 9.76
C GLU A 48 -6.19 9.79 8.75
N LEU A 49 -4.89 9.94 9.01
CA LEU A 49 -3.95 10.65 8.14
C LEU A 49 -3.90 10.04 6.73
N VAL A 50 -3.92 8.71 6.66
CA VAL A 50 -3.85 7.97 5.40
C VAL A 50 -5.24 7.90 4.74
N LEU A 51 -6.30 7.82 5.55
CA LEU A 51 -7.68 7.72 5.07
C LEU A 51 -8.23 9.03 4.50
N ALA A 52 -7.66 10.18 4.88
CA ALA A 52 -8.13 11.52 4.52
C ALA A 52 -8.23 11.81 3.01
N LYS A 53 -7.60 11.02 2.15
CA LYS A 53 -7.66 11.17 0.69
C LYS A 53 -7.35 9.85 -0.03
N PRO A 54 -7.82 9.67 -1.29
CA PRO A 54 -7.44 8.55 -2.15
C PRO A 54 -5.91 8.43 -2.32
N VAL A 55 -5.41 7.22 -2.58
CA VAL A 55 -3.96 6.92 -2.70
C VAL A 55 -3.26 7.91 -3.62
N TRP A 56 -3.73 8.05 -4.86
CA TRP A 56 -3.10 8.89 -5.88
C TRP A 56 -3.29 10.40 -5.66
N GLU A 57 -4.04 10.81 -4.64
CA GLU A 57 -4.18 12.21 -4.23
C GLU A 57 -3.19 12.62 -3.12
N HIS A 58 -2.46 11.66 -2.55
CA HIS A 58 -1.40 11.95 -1.58
C HIS A 58 -0.30 12.81 -2.18
N GLY A 59 0.17 13.78 -1.38
CA GLY A 59 1.10 14.82 -1.84
C GLY A 59 2.40 14.24 -2.39
N GLN A 60 2.93 13.17 -1.76
CA GLN A 60 4.13 12.49 -2.25
C GLN A 60 3.93 11.87 -3.65
N LEU A 61 2.80 11.18 -3.90
CA LEU A 61 2.54 10.57 -5.21
C LEU A 61 2.27 11.63 -6.26
N ARG A 62 1.40 12.61 -5.98
CA ARG A 62 1.12 13.71 -6.91
C ARG A 62 2.40 14.46 -7.30
N ARG A 63 3.30 14.70 -6.34
CA ARG A 63 4.57 15.37 -6.62
C ARG A 63 5.50 14.50 -7.46
N ALA A 64 5.59 13.20 -7.18
CA ALA A 64 6.40 12.28 -7.97
C ALA A 64 5.92 12.20 -9.43
N VAL A 65 4.61 12.11 -9.65
CA VAL A 65 4.00 12.14 -11.00
C VAL A 65 4.31 13.46 -11.73
N GLN A 66 4.18 14.61 -11.06
CA GLN A 66 4.54 15.91 -11.63
C GLN A 66 6.02 16.00 -12.04
N LEU A 67 6.90 15.30 -11.33
CA LEU A 67 8.33 15.26 -11.61
C LEU A 67 8.71 14.16 -12.62
N GLY A 68 7.74 13.37 -13.10
CA GLY A 68 8.00 12.25 -14.00
C GLY A 68 8.76 11.11 -13.36
N LEU A 69 8.62 10.93 -12.04
CA LEU A 69 9.24 9.84 -11.30
C LEU A 69 8.28 8.64 -11.23
N GLY A 70 8.73 7.48 -11.71
CA GLY A 70 7.98 6.23 -11.61
C GLY A 70 6.59 6.25 -12.26
N ALA A 71 5.70 5.41 -11.75
CA ALA A 71 4.33 5.23 -12.21
C ALA A 71 3.50 6.52 -12.11
N ARG A 72 2.75 6.82 -13.17
CA ARG A 72 1.96 8.04 -13.32
C ARG A 72 0.53 7.92 -12.82
N GLY A 73 0.09 6.70 -12.50
CA GLY A 73 -1.25 6.41 -12.06
C GLY A 73 -1.48 4.91 -11.88
N PRO A 74 -2.69 4.51 -11.44
CA PRO A 74 -3.01 3.12 -11.11
C PRO A 74 -2.86 2.17 -12.31
N ALA A 75 -3.16 2.65 -13.52
CA ALA A 75 -3.06 1.84 -14.74
C ALA A 75 -1.63 1.41 -15.11
N GLU A 76 -0.61 1.99 -14.46
CA GLU A 76 0.81 1.64 -14.68
C GLU A 76 1.36 0.74 -13.56
N VAL A 77 0.52 0.31 -12.62
CA VAL A 77 0.93 -0.51 -11.47
C VAL A 77 0.24 -1.86 -11.53
N GLU A 78 1.03 -2.92 -11.63
CA GLU A 78 0.55 -4.30 -11.48
C GLU A 78 0.93 -4.83 -10.09
N LEU A 79 -0.06 -5.32 -9.33
CA LEU A 79 0.16 -5.99 -8.05
C LEU A 79 0.10 -7.52 -8.21
N VAL A 80 1.28 -8.13 -8.31
CA VAL A 80 1.48 -9.58 -8.21
C VAL A 80 1.67 -9.97 -6.75
N ALA A 81 0.94 -11.00 -6.29
CA ALA A 81 0.95 -11.41 -4.89
C ALA A 81 1.01 -12.94 -4.76
N GLU A 82 1.88 -13.42 -3.87
CA GLU A 82 2.08 -14.84 -3.59
C GLU A 82 2.00 -15.10 -2.07
N HIS A 83 1.30 -16.17 -1.69
CA HIS A 83 1.19 -16.61 -0.30
C HIS A 83 2.04 -17.85 -0.06
N LEU A 84 2.91 -17.82 0.95
CA LEU A 84 3.84 -18.91 1.26
C LEU A 84 3.31 -19.91 2.31
N GLY A 85 2.14 -19.65 2.91
CA GLY A 85 1.55 -20.47 3.97
C GLY A 85 0.47 -21.45 3.49
N ARG A 86 -0.20 -22.11 4.44
CA ARG A 86 -1.26 -23.09 4.15
C ARG A 86 -2.63 -22.48 3.87
N ASP A 87 -2.97 -21.36 4.52
CA ASP A 87 -4.27 -20.70 4.37
C ASP A 87 -4.12 -19.32 3.72
N ALA A 88 -4.37 -19.29 2.41
CA ALA A 88 -4.31 -18.07 1.62
C ALA A 88 -5.58 -17.19 1.74
N ALA A 89 -6.63 -17.60 2.46
CA ALA A 89 -7.89 -16.84 2.48
C ALA A 89 -7.75 -15.45 3.14
N PRO A 90 -7.12 -15.32 4.32
CA PRO A 90 -6.85 -14.00 4.92
C PRO A 90 -5.95 -13.13 4.04
N PHE A 91 -4.90 -13.73 3.46
CA PHE A 91 -3.98 -13.04 2.56
C PHE A 91 -4.68 -12.50 1.32
N ARG A 92 -5.52 -13.31 0.65
CA ARG A 92 -6.29 -12.87 -0.52
C ARG A 92 -7.20 -11.70 -0.19
N ARG A 93 -7.94 -11.76 0.94
CA ARG A 93 -8.77 -10.63 1.39
C ARG A 93 -7.96 -9.36 1.61
N LEU A 94 -6.76 -9.47 2.17
CA LEU A 94 -5.85 -8.34 2.35
C LEU A 94 -5.41 -7.78 1.00
N VAL A 95 -4.97 -8.62 0.07
CA VAL A 95 -4.55 -8.22 -1.28
C VAL A 95 -5.69 -7.56 -2.05
N ASP A 96 -6.91 -8.09 -1.99
CA ASP A 96 -8.09 -7.49 -2.61
C ASP A 96 -8.42 -6.13 -1.99
N GLY A 97 -8.24 -6.01 -0.66
CA GLY A 97 -8.29 -4.73 0.05
C GLY A 97 -7.27 -3.72 -0.48
N ILE A 98 -6.02 -4.14 -0.68
CA ILE A 98 -4.95 -3.30 -1.23
C ILE A 98 -5.31 -2.83 -2.65
N ARG A 99 -5.75 -3.75 -3.52
CA ARG A 99 -6.10 -3.43 -4.91
C ARG A 99 -7.19 -2.38 -4.99
N ARG A 100 -8.28 -2.57 -4.22
CA ARG A 100 -9.38 -1.61 -4.14
C ARG A 100 -8.92 -0.24 -3.67
N GLU A 101 -8.18 -0.18 -2.56
CA GLU A 101 -7.76 1.10 -1.98
C GLU A 101 -6.70 1.83 -2.83
N ALA A 102 -5.83 1.08 -3.52
CA ALA A 102 -4.84 1.63 -4.44
C ALA A 102 -5.40 1.98 -5.83
N GLY A 103 -6.67 1.63 -6.10
CA GLY A 103 -7.33 1.87 -7.38
C GLY A 103 -6.82 0.98 -8.52
N LEU A 104 -6.34 -0.23 -8.20
CA LEU A 104 -5.76 -1.19 -9.14
C LEU A 104 -6.79 -2.20 -9.68
N GLU A 105 -8.08 -1.90 -9.51
CA GLU A 105 -9.17 -2.66 -10.09
C GLU A 105 -9.40 -2.13 -11.52
N GLY A 106 -8.73 -2.73 -12.50
CA GLY A 106 -8.80 -2.35 -13.92
C GLY A 106 -8.35 -3.49 -14.81
#